data_AF-M0P1D0-F1
#
_entry.id   AF-M0P1D0-F1
#
_cell.length_a   1.000
_cell.length_b   1.000
_cell.length_c   1.000
_cell.angle_alpha   90.00
_cell.angle_beta   90.00
_cell.angle_gamma   90.00
#
_symmetry.space_group_name_H-M   'P 1'
#
loop_
_entity.id
_entity.type
_entity.pdbx_description
1 polymer ?
#
loop_
_entity_poly.entity_id
_entity_poly.type
_entity_poly.pdbx_seq_one_letter_code
_entity_poly.pdbx_strand_id
1 'polypeptide(L)'
;MIEYLPLAVAVAACLALALPFVDDRADLFVTRVALSAFGDYVGEDEARRQAQRDRMRAAHVAGTTHRVYASRTLLYAAVLGVAGSVIGVYAAGGLLAALDVGEAAIREALPASVEFVAVVARLADLGLGRLFVLLAVVSATVGSGLALGAYVARWRLLDQRAYARAAEIDATLPRTVAFMYALSRSGMAFPRVMDTLAENEAVYGEAATELSVAVRDMNAFGTDALTALQRISRRTPSEDLADFSENLASVLSTGQSVSAFLNDQYERYQAEAEAKQEQYLELLSTFAEAYVTALVAGPLFFITILVVIGLVLQDTLPLLRVVVYLGVPLATFGFVVYVDSVTQGVGGTETVAASSLDDPDTTSVTGVRHATDEPGDRGGSPRFDGGAATGRDADRRSADRSSADRWAESRERLRVYDRLRWVRRLVASPAET
;
A
#
# COMPACT_ATOMS: atom_id res chain seq x y z
N MET A 1 14.29 28.55 -32.87
CA MET A 1 13.14 27.63 -32.69
C MET A 1 13.50 26.16 -32.93
N ILE A 2 14.34 25.83 -33.92
CA ILE A 2 14.74 24.44 -34.21
C ILE A 2 15.59 23.82 -33.08
N GLU A 3 16.35 24.65 -32.35
CA GLU A 3 17.25 24.22 -31.26
C GLU A 3 16.55 23.57 -30.06
N TYR A 4 15.25 23.82 -29.83
CA TYR A 4 14.49 23.23 -28.71
C TYR A 4 13.60 22.05 -29.14
N LEU A 5 13.60 21.70 -30.43
CA LEU A 5 12.79 20.62 -30.97
C LEU A 5 13.05 19.26 -30.29
N PRO A 6 14.30 18.80 -30.09
CA PRO A 6 14.50 17.49 -29.46
C PRO A 6 14.16 17.51 -27.96
N LEU A 7 14.25 18.66 -27.28
CA LEU A 7 13.77 18.80 -25.91
C LEU A 7 12.23 18.70 -25.85
N ALA A 8 11.52 19.35 -26.77
CA ALA A 8 10.07 19.22 -26.88
C ALA A 8 9.65 17.77 -27.18
N VAL A 9 10.39 17.06 -28.05
CA VAL A 9 10.15 15.63 -28.34
C VAL A 9 10.43 14.76 -27.10
N ALA A 10 11.51 15.00 -26.35
CA ALA A 10 11.82 14.26 -25.14
C ALA A 10 10.74 14.44 -24.06
N VAL A 11 10.27 15.67 -23.85
CA VAL A 11 9.16 15.97 -22.92
C VAL A 11 7.86 15.32 -23.41
N ALA A 12 7.57 15.38 -24.71
CA ALA A 12 6.41 14.70 -25.28
C ALA A 12 6.50 13.17 -25.12
N ALA A 13 7.69 12.58 -25.25
CA ALA A 13 7.90 11.15 -25.00
C ALA A 13 7.65 10.78 -23.54
N CYS A 14 8.13 11.59 -22.59
CA CYS A 14 7.82 11.42 -21.17
C CYS A 14 6.32 11.55 -20.87
N LEU A 15 5.64 12.53 -21.47
CA LEU A 15 4.18 12.67 -21.36
C LEU A 15 3.44 11.49 -22.01
N ALA A 16 3.96 10.94 -23.11
CA ALA A 16 3.38 9.78 -23.75
C ALA A 16 3.45 8.51 -22.87
N LEU A 17 4.45 8.40 -21.99
CA LEU A 17 4.50 7.34 -20.97
C LEU A 17 3.38 7.47 -19.92
N ALA A 18 2.78 8.66 -19.78
CA ALA A 18 1.65 8.89 -18.88
C ALA A 18 0.28 8.64 -19.55
N LEU A 19 0.21 8.50 -20.88
CA LEU A 19 -1.04 8.24 -21.58
C LEU A 19 -1.72 6.89 -21.26
N PRO A 20 -0.98 5.78 -21.01
CA PRO A 20 -1.57 4.52 -20.56
C PRO A 20 -2.41 4.63 -19.28
N PHE A 21 -2.21 5.69 -18.47
CA PHE A 21 -2.99 5.89 -17.25
C PHE A 21 -4.40 6.44 -17.50
N VAL A 22 -4.67 7.00 -18.69
CA VAL A 22 -5.91 7.72 -19.00
C VAL A 22 -6.79 6.95 -19.98
N ASP A 23 -6.18 6.18 -20.90
CA ASP A 23 -6.90 5.52 -22.00
C ASP A 23 -6.43 4.06 -22.20
N ASP A 24 -7.38 3.12 -22.11
CA ASP A 24 -7.16 1.69 -22.35
C ASP A 24 -6.59 1.42 -23.75
N ARG A 25 -6.89 2.26 -24.74
CA ARG A 25 -6.34 2.13 -26.10
C ARG A 25 -4.85 2.46 -26.14
N ALA A 26 -4.43 3.48 -25.36
CA ALA A 26 -3.02 3.84 -25.23
C ALA A 26 -2.25 2.75 -24.50
N ASP A 27 -2.86 2.14 -23.47
CA ASP A 27 -2.32 0.99 -22.75
C ASP A 27 -2.03 -0.18 -23.71
N LEU A 28 -3.00 -0.56 -24.56
CA LEU A 28 -2.82 -1.61 -25.57
C LEU A 28 -1.73 -1.28 -26.60
N PHE A 29 -1.68 -0.03 -27.06
CA PHE A 29 -0.65 0.41 -28.01
C PHE A 29 0.76 0.30 -27.40
N VAL A 30 0.94 0.81 -26.18
CA VAL A 30 2.23 0.73 -25.47
C VAL A 30 2.62 -0.73 -25.20
N THR A 31 1.67 -1.60 -24.84
CA THR A 31 1.93 -3.04 -24.70
C THR A 31 2.46 -3.64 -26.00
N ARG A 32 1.82 -3.32 -27.13
CA ARG A 32 2.22 -3.85 -28.43
C ARG A 32 3.63 -3.39 -28.80
N VAL A 33 3.92 -2.09 -28.65
CA VAL A 33 5.25 -1.53 -28.94
C VAL A 33 6.32 -2.14 -28.03
N ALA A 34 6.02 -2.29 -26.73
CA ALA A 34 6.92 -2.90 -25.76
C ALA A 34 7.24 -4.35 -26.11
N LEU A 35 6.22 -5.15 -26.44
CA LEU A 35 6.39 -6.54 -26.83
C LEU A 35 7.15 -6.68 -28.15
N SER A 36 6.90 -5.82 -29.14
CA SER A 36 7.63 -5.88 -30.41
C SER A 36 9.10 -5.46 -30.27
N ALA A 37 9.41 -4.53 -29.37
CA ALA A 37 10.77 -4.00 -29.20
C ALA A 37 11.62 -4.85 -28.24
N PHE A 38 11.03 -5.35 -27.15
CA PHE A 38 11.76 -5.98 -26.05
C PHE A 38 11.27 -7.40 -25.71
N GLY A 39 10.23 -7.89 -26.37
CA GLY A 39 9.61 -9.17 -26.03
C GLY A 39 10.53 -10.38 -26.14
N ASP A 40 11.57 -10.33 -26.98
CA ASP A 40 12.52 -11.42 -27.18
C ASP A 40 13.66 -11.41 -26.14
N TYR A 41 14.05 -10.22 -25.65
CA TYR A 41 15.11 -10.05 -24.64
C TYR A 41 14.69 -10.49 -23.22
N VAL A 42 13.39 -10.51 -22.93
CA VAL A 42 12.84 -10.82 -21.59
C VAL A 42 12.83 -12.33 -21.28
N GLY A 43 13.26 -13.17 -22.22
CA GLY A 43 13.10 -14.61 -22.16
C GLY A 43 14.36 -15.44 -21.90
N GLU A 44 15.56 -14.87 -21.84
CA GLU A 44 16.75 -15.73 -22.02
C GLU A 44 17.20 -16.48 -20.75
N ASP A 45 16.84 -15.98 -19.56
CA ASP A 45 17.33 -16.53 -18.28
C ASP A 45 16.17 -17.10 -17.43
N GLU A 46 16.16 -18.43 -17.29
CA GLU A 46 15.10 -19.17 -16.59
C GLU A 46 15.06 -18.90 -15.09
N ALA A 47 16.22 -18.71 -14.45
CA ALA A 47 16.32 -18.44 -13.01
C ALA A 47 15.80 -17.03 -12.67
N ARG A 48 16.18 -16.02 -13.45
CA ARG A 48 15.69 -14.64 -13.27
C ARG A 48 14.20 -14.53 -13.53
N ARG A 49 13.70 -15.26 -14.54
CA ARG A 49 12.28 -15.32 -14.88
C ARG A 49 11.43 -15.89 -13.75
N GLN A 50 11.92 -16.95 -13.09
CA GLN A 50 11.22 -17.55 -11.95
C GLN A 50 11.08 -16.55 -10.80
N ALA A 51 12.20 -15.96 -10.35
CA ALA A 51 12.20 -14.98 -9.25
C ALA A 51 11.29 -13.76 -9.53
N GLN A 52 11.31 -13.26 -10.76
CA GLN A 52 10.45 -12.13 -11.15
C GLN A 52 8.96 -12.51 -11.24
N ARG A 53 8.64 -13.75 -11.63
CA ARG A 53 7.26 -14.25 -11.59
C ARG A 53 6.76 -14.36 -10.15
N ASP A 54 7.60 -14.83 -9.23
CA ASP A 54 7.24 -14.97 -7.84
C ASP A 54 6.96 -13.61 -7.20
N ARG A 55 7.77 -12.58 -7.49
CA ARG A 55 7.48 -11.19 -7.09
C ARG A 55 6.16 -10.66 -7.64
N MET A 56 5.85 -10.92 -8.92
CA MET A 56 4.58 -10.48 -9.53
C MET A 56 3.37 -11.20 -8.92
N ARG A 57 3.53 -12.48 -8.55
CA ARG A 57 2.49 -13.28 -7.90
C ARG A 57 2.25 -12.78 -6.47
N ALA A 58 3.32 -12.54 -5.72
CA ALA A 58 3.28 -11.96 -4.38
C ALA A 58 2.57 -10.59 -4.37
N ALA A 59 2.86 -9.74 -5.37
CA ALA A 59 2.25 -8.42 -5.52
C ALA A 59 0.83 -8.43 -6.17
N HIS A 60 0.23 -9.60 -6.41
CA HIS A 60 -1.07 -9.78 -7.07
C HIS A 60 -1.27 -8.92 -8.32
N VAL A 61 -0.27 -8.84 -9.20
CA VAL A 61 -0.41 -8.10 -10.47
C VAL A 61 -1.34 -8.88 -11.40
N ALA A 62 -2.64 -8.74 -11.18
CA ALA A 62 -3.69 -9.42 -11.91
C ALA A 62 -3.68 -8.97 -13.39
N GLY A 63 -3.86 -9.92 -14.31
CA GLY A 63 -4.09 -9.63 -15.72
C GLY A 63 -2.86 -9.35 -16.59
N THR A 64 -1.63 -9.36 -16.05
CA THR A 64 -0.42 -9.20 -16.90
C THR A 64 0.53 -10.38 -16.79
N THR A 65 0.96 -10.88 -17.94
CA THR A 65 2.01 -11.90 -18.00
C THR A 65 3.37 -11.26 -17.70
N HIS A 66 4.26 -12.00 -17.04
CA HIS A 66 5.66 -11.59 -16.82
C HIS A 66 6.32 -10.95 -18.04
N ARG A 67 6.13 -11.56 -19.23
CA ARG A 67 6.67 -11.05 -20.49
C ARG A 67 6.18 -9.63 -20.81
N VAL A 68 4.90 -9.35 -20.57
CA VAL A 68 4.30 -8.03 -20.80
C VAL A 68 4.86 -7.00 -19.82
N TYR A 69 4.90 -7.35 -18.53
CA TYR A 69 5.37 -6.43 -17.49
C TYR A 69 6.83 -6.06 -17.67
N ALA A 70 7.71 -7.05 -17.86
CA ALA A 70 9.14 -6.81 -18.04
C ALA A 70 9.44 -6.06 -19.36
N SER A 71 8.74 -6.36 -20.45
CA SER A 71 8.90 -5.62 -21.72
C SER A 71 8.48 -4.16 -21.58
N ARG A 72 7.39 -3.88 -20.85
CA ARG A 72 6.95 -2.51 -20.54
C ARG A 72 7.98 -1.78 -19.68
N THR A 73 8.52 -2.45 -18.67
CA THR A 73 9.55 -1.87 -17.79
C THR A 73 10.80 -1.49 -18.59
N LEU A 74 11.24 -2.34 -19.53
CA LEU A 74 12.35 -2.02 -20.42
C LEU A 74 12.03 -0.86 -21.37
N LEU A 75 10.81 -0.80 -21.91
CA LEU A 75 10.39 0.33 -22.74
C LEU A 75 10.38 1.65 -21.96
N TYR A 76 9.87 1.65 -20.73
CA TYR A 76 9.89 2.83 -19.86
C TYR A 76 11.32 3.25 -19.52
N ALA A 77 12.19 2.31 -19.16
CA ALA A 77 13.60 2.58 -18.91
C ALA A 77 14.31 3.14 -20.15
N ALA A 78 14.04 2.60 -21.34
CA ALA A 78 14.62 3.06 -22.60
C ALA A 78 14.15 4.48 -22.96
N VAL A 79 12.84 4.74 -22.89
CA VAL A 79 12.29 6.07 -23.20
C VAL A 79 12.80 7.11 -22.20
N LEU A 80 12.80 6.80 -20.90
CA LEU A 80 13.35 7.71 -19.88
C LEU A 80 14.86 7.88 -20.00
N GLY A 81 15.60 6.85 -20.43
CA GLY A 81 17.03 6.97 -20.68
C GLY A 81 17.36 7.88 -21.86
N VAL A 82 16.61 7.76 -22.96
CA VAL A 82 16.77 8.62 -24.14
C VAL A 82 16.31 10.05 -23.82
N ALA A 83 15.12 10.21 -23.25
CA ALA A 83 14.60 11.53 -22.88
C ALA A 83 15.50 12.20 -21.83
N GLY A 84 15.97 11.45 -20.84
CA GLY A 84 16.91 11.89 -19.82
C GLY A 84 18.26 12.31 -20.37
N SER A 85 18.78 11.58 -21.36
CA SER A 85 19.99 11.97 -22.10
C SER A 85 19.82 13.34 -22.77
N VAL A 86 18.73 13.51 -23.52
CA VAL A 86 18.42 14.77 -24.21
C VAL A 86 18.27 15.90 -23.20
N ILE A 87 17.45 15.73 -22.16
CA ILE A 87 17.26 16.72 -21.09
C ILE A 87 18.58 17.05 -20.39
N GLY A 88 19.43 16.05 -20.15
CA GLY A 88 20.76 16.21 -19.54
C GLY A 88 21.69 17.11 -20.37
N VAL A 89 21.70 16.97 -21.70
CA VAL A 89 22.47 17.86 -22.59
C VAL A 89 21.99 19.31 -22.47
N TYR A 90 20.67 19.54 -22.52
CA TYR A 90 20.10 20.89 -22.41
C TYR A 90 20.31 21.52 -21.03
N ALA A 91 20.17 20.74 -19.97
CA ALA A 91 20.41 21.19 -18.60
C ALA A 91 21.89 21.54 -18.38
N ALA A 92 22.82 20.69 -18.86
CA ALA A 92 24.25 20.95 -18.79
C ALA A 92 24.65 22.17 -19.63
N GLY A 93 24.13 22.30 -20.86
CA GLY A 93 24.35 23.47 -21.70
C GLY A 93 23.81 24.76 -21.08
N GLY A 94 22.61 24.72 -20.50
CA GLY A 94 22.02 25.84 -19.78
C GLY A 94 22.80 26.24 -18.52
N LEU A 95 23.31 25.27 -17.76
CA LEU A 95 24.17 25.51 -16.60
C LEU A 95 25.49 26.16 -17.02
N LEU A 96 26.13 25.68 -18.08
CA LEU A 96 27.36 26.27 -18.62
C LEU A 96 27.12 27.71 -19.09
N ALA A 97 26.01 27.99 -19.77
CA ALA A 97 25.64 29.35 -20.18
C ALA A 97 25.38 30.27 -18.97
N ALA A 98 24.74 29.77 -17.91
CA ALA A 98 24.52 30.54 -16.69
C ALA A 98 25.83 30.86 -15.94
N LEU A 99 26.81 29.96 -16.00
CA LEU A 99 28.14 30.15 -15.42
C LEU A 99 29.00 31.13 -16.24
N ASP A 100 28.90 31.10 -17.57
CA ASP A 100 29.59 32.03 -18.48
C ASP A 100 29.14 33.49 -18.27
N VAL A 101 27.84 33.70 -18.02
CA VAL A 101 27.29 35.01 -17.62
C VAL A 101 27.87 35.49 -16.28
N GLY A 102 28.20 34.57 -15.37
CA GLY A 102 28.89 34.89 -14.12
C GLY A 102 30.35 35.30 -14.34
N GLU A 103 31.04 34.73 -15.32
CA GLU A 103 32.46 34.98 -15.56
C GLU A 103 32.75 36.43 -16.02
N ALA A 104 31.86 37.01 -16.83
CA ALA A 104 31.95 38.42 -17.25
C ALA A 104 31.84 39.40 -16.08
N ALA A 105 30.93 39.13 -15.12
CA ALA A 105 30.73 39.94 -13.92
C ALA A 105 31.81 39.69 -12.83
N ILE A 106 32.35 38.47 -12.78
CA ILE A 106 33.37 38.04 -11.81
C ILE A 106 34.77 38.55 -12.21
N ARG A 107 35.10 38.59 -13.51
CA ARG A 107 36.38 39.13 -14.01
C ARG A 107 36.54 40.64 -13.78
N GLU A 108 35.43 41.38 -13.72
CA GLU A 108 35.44 42.83 -13.48
C GLU A 108 35.59 43.19 -11.98
N ALA A 109 35.34 42.24 -11.06
CA ALA A 109 35.25 42.51 -9.63
C ALA A 109 36.29 41.79 -8.72
N LEU A 110 37.14 40.87 -9.20
CA LEU A 110 38.00 40.06 -8.32
C LEU A 110 39.53 40.12 -8.59
N PRO A 111 40.38 40.32 -7.55
CA PRO A 111 41.84 40.26 -7.65
C PRO A 111 42.38 38.84 -7.91
N ALA A 112 43.60 38.76 -8.45
CA ALA A 112 44.28 37.55 -8.94
C ALA A 112 44.57 36.42 -7.92
N SER A 113 44.03 36.47 -6.70
CA SER A 113 44.35 35.54 -5.61
C SER A 113 43.33 34.40 -5.40
N VAL A 114 42.28 34.29 -6.23
CA VAL A 114 41.24 33.25 -6.12
C VAL A 114 41.40 32.19 -7.21
N GLU A 115 42.48 31.40 -7.10
CA GLU A 115 42.84 30.33 -8.06
C GLU A 115 41.78 29.20 -8.12
N PHE A 116 40.96 29.04 -7.08
CA PHE A 116 39.85 28.08 -7.04
C PHE A 116 38.70 28.42 -8.01
N VAL A 117 38.46 29.70 -8.31
CA VAL A 117 37.44 30.14 -9.27
C VAL A 117 37.92 29.95 -10.71
N ALA A 118 39.25 30.00 -10.93
CA ALA A 118 39.86 29.73 -12.23
C ALA A 118 39.67 28.27 -12.71
N VAL A 119 39.44 27.33 -11.80
CA VAL A 119 39.07 25.94 -12.15
C VAL A 119 37.70 25.90 -12.84
N VAL A 120 36.75 26.74 -12.40
CA VAL A 120 35.41 26.86 -13.00
C VAL A 120 35.46 27.63 -14.33
N ALA A 121 36.25 28.71 -14.41
CA ALA A 121 36.52 29.45 -15.65
C ALA A 121 37.22 28.58 -16.73
N ARG A 122 38.13 27.68 -16.33
CA ARG A 122 38.78 26.72 -17.23
C ARG A 122 37.84 25.64 -17.78
N LEU A 123 36.65 25.44 -17.21
CA LEU A 123 35.60 24.61 -17.82
C LEU A 123 34.91 25.33 -18.99
N ALA A 124 34.92 26.67 -19.05
CA ALA A 124 34.32 27.44 -20.15
C ALA A 124 35.24 27.56 -21.38
N ASP A 125 36.56 27.53 -21.19
CA ASP A 125 37.58 27.59 -22.26
C ASP A 125 37.90 26.20 -22.87
N LEU A 126 36.95 25.26 -22.77
CA LEU A 126 37.07 23.93 -23.36
C LEU A 126 36.81 24.05 -24.86
N GLY A 127 37.86 23.92 -25.68
CA GLY A 127 37.71 23.81 -27.13
C GLY A 127 36.62 22.79 -27.52
N LEU A 128 35.91 23.05 -28.63
CA LEU A 128 34.68 22.36 -29.07
C LEU A 128 34.66 20.83 -28.82
N GLY A 129 35.80 20.15 -29.04
CA GLY A 129 35.92 18.70 -28.80
C GLY A 129 35.79 18.28 -27.32
N ARG A 130 36.35 19.04 -26.37
CA ARG A 130 36.25 18.73 -24.94
C ARG A 130 34.85 19.01 -24.40
N LEU A 131 34.21 20.09 -24.86
CA LEU A 131 32.82 20.41 -24.51
C LEU A 131 31.87 19.33 -25.02
N PHE A 132 32.08 18.84 -26.25
CA PHE A 132 31.31 17.71 -26.79
C PHE A 132 31.46 16.45 -25.93
N VAL A 133 32.69 16.08 -25.54
CA VAL A 133 32.93 14.91 -24.67
C VAL A 133 32.27 15.11 -23.31
N LEU A 134 32.37 16.30 -22.70
CA LEU A 134 31.75 16.60 -21.42
C LEU A 134 30.22 16.46 -21.49
N LEU A 135 29.57 17.07 -22.48
CA LEU A 135 28.12 16.96 -22.66
C LEU A 135 27.70 15.52 -22.96
N ALA A 136 28.47 14.78 -23.75
CA ALA A 136 28.19 13.38 -24.04
C ALA A 136 28.29 12.51 -22.77
N VAL A 137 29.30 12.74 -21.92
CA VAL A 137 29.45 12.02 -20.65
C VAL A 137 28.32 12.37 -19.68
N VAL A 138 27.98 13.65 -19.53
CA VAL A 138 26.86 14.08 -18.67
C VAL A 138 25.54 13.48 -19.16
N SER A 139 25.26 13.57 -20.46
CA SER A 139 24.10 12.96 -21.10
C SER A 139 24.03 11.45 -20.87
N ALA A 140 25.12 10.74 -21.12
CA ALA A 140 25.18 9.30 -20.95
C ALA A 140 24.96 8.90 -19.48
N THR A 141 25.49 9.69 -18.54
CA THR A 141 25.35 9.45 -17.10
C THR A 141 23.92 9.71 -16.64
N VAL A 142 23.33 10.84 -17.01
CA VAL A 142 21.95 11.20 -16.66
C VAL A 142 20.96 10.22 -17.29
N GLY A 143 21.13 9.91 -18.57
CA GLY A 143 20.28 8.95 -19.29
C GLY A 143 20.39 7.54 -18.72
N SER A 144 21.60 7.02 -18.52
CA SER A 144 21.79 5.67 -17.94
C SER A 144 21.28 5.61 -16.50
N GLY A 145 21.50 6.67 -15.71
CA GLY A 145 21.00 6.79 -14.34
C GLY A 145 19.47 6.78 -14.28
N LEU A 146 18.79 7.51 -15.16
CA LEU A 146 17.32 7.50 -15.25
C LEU A 146 16.78 6.17 -15.76
N ALA A 147 17.43 5.54 -16.74
CA ALA A 147 17.03 4.22 -17.24
C ALA A 147 17.13 3.15 -16.15
N LEU A 148 18.29 3.07 -15.47
CA LEU A 148 18.51 2.13 -14.36
C LEU A 148 17.59 2.45 -13.19
N GLY A 149 17.44 3.73 -12.85
CA GLY A 149 16.54 4.20 -11.79
C GLY A 149 15.09 3.78 -12.04
N ALA A 150 14.58 4.02 -13.26
CA ALA A 150 13.23 3.63 -13.64
C ALA A 150 13.03 2.11 -13.60
N TYR A 151 14.00 1.33 -14.09
CA TYR A 151 13.96 -0.12 -14.02
C TYR A 151 13.92 -0.60 -12.57
N VAL A 152 14.85 -0.16 -11.73
CA VAL A 152 14.94 -0.57 -10.32
C VAL A 152 13.71 -0.11 -9.53
N ALA A 153 13.26 1.13 -9.71
CA ALA A 153 12.08 1.66 -9.03
C ALA A 153 10.83 0.84 -9.34
N ARG A 154 10.61 0.51 -10.62
CA ARG A 154 9.44 -0.25 -11.05
C ARG A 154 9.40 -1.68 -10.51
N TRP A 155 10.55 -2.31 -10.29
CA TRP A 155 10.63 -3.61 -9.61
C TRP A 155 10.48 -3.48 -8.09
N ARG A 156 11.09 -2.46 -7.46
CA ARG A 156 10.93 -2.21 -6.01
C ARG A 156 9.50 -1.87 -5.61
N LEU A 157 8.75 -1.20 -6.48
CA LEU A 157 7.33 -0.94 -6.27
C LEU A 157 6.51 -2.24 -6.15
N LEU A 158 6.90 -3.31 -6.84
CA LEU A 158 6.26 -4.62 -6.65
C LEU A 158 6.57 -5.20 -5.28
N ASP A 159 7.83 -5.11 -4.84
CA ASP A 159 8.24 -5.62 -3.54
C ASP A 159 7.49 -4.86 -2.41
N GLN A 160 7.35 -3.53 -2.53
CA GLN A 160 6.57 -2.71 -1.60
C GLN A 160 5.09 -3.09 -1.58
N ARG A 161 4.47 -3.34 -2.74
CA ARG A 161 3.07 -3.79 -2.82
C ARG A 161 2.88 -5.18 -2.22
N ALA A 162 3.79 -6.10 -2.50
CA ALA A 162 3.77 -7.43 -1.90
C ALA A 162 3.89 -7.34 -0.38
N TYR A 163 4.76 -6.47 0.14
CA TYR A 163 4.92 -6.26 1.58
C TYR A 163 3.66 -5.65 2.23
N ALA A 164 3.06 -4.62 1.61
CA ALA A 164 1.82 -4.03 2.11
C ALA A 164 0.69 -5.07 2.14
N ARG A 165 0.56 -5.88 1.09
CA ARG A 165 -0.44 -6.96 1.02
C ARG A 165 -0.16 -8.07 2.03
N ALA A 166 1.11 -8.43 2.25
CA ALA A 166 1.48 -9.40 3.28
C ALA A 166 1.01 -8.93 4.67
N ALA A 167 1.23 -7.65 5.00
CA ALA A 167 0.77 -7.06 6.25
C ALA A 167 -0.77 -7.12 6.39
N GLU A 168 -1.53 -6.80 5.33
CA GLU A 168 -3.00 -6.92 5.34
C GLU A 168 -3.48 -8.36 5.51
N ILE A 169 -2.78 -9.33 4.90
CA ILE A 169 -3.04 -10.76 5.11
C ILE A 169 -2.79 -11.14 6.57
N ASP A 170 -1.62 -10.80 7.11
CA ASP A 170 -1.22 -11.15 8.48
C ASP A 170 -2.18 -10.55 9.51
N ALA A 171 -2.62 -9.31 9.31
CA ALA A 171 -3.59 -8.64 10.17
C ALA A 171 -4.98 -9.30 10.17
N THR A 172 -5.39 -9.89 9.04
CA THR A 172 -6.72 -10.51 8.86
C THR A 172 -6.72 -12.01 9.11
N LEU A 173 -5.54 -12.63 9.20
CA LEU A 173 -5.36 -14.07 9.39
C LEU A 173 -5.96 -14.60 10.72
N PRO A 174 -5.74 -13.98 11.90
CA PRO A 174 -6.34 -14.45 13.15
C PRO A 174 -7.87 -14.56 13.11
N ARG A 175 -8.53 -13.55 12.52
CA ARG A 175 -9.99 -13.52 12.37
C ARG A 175 -10.46 -14.61 11.40
N THR A 176 -9.73 -14.80 10.31
CA THR A 176 -10.00 -15.84 9.31
C THR A 176 -9.91 -17.23 9.94
N VAL A 177 -8.87 -17.49 10.73
CA VAL A 177 -8.68 -18.76 11.45
C VAL A 177 -9.77 -18.97 12.51
N ALA A 178 -10.14 -17.93 13.26
CA ALA A 178 -11.24 -18.01 14.22
C ALA A 178 -12.57 -18.41 13.56
N PHE A 179 -12.86 -17.88 12.37
CA PHE A 179 -14.04 -18.23 11.60
C PHE A 179 -14.01 -19.68 11.11
N MET A 180 -12.88 -20.11 10.52
CA MET A 180 -12.69 -21.49 10.10
C MET A 180 -12.82 -22.46 11.27
N TYR A 181 -12.26 -22.11 12.43
CA TYR A 181 -12.39 -22.88 13.66
C TYR A 181 -13.86 -23.00 14.08
N ALA A 182 -14.60 -21.90 14.15
CA ALA A 182 -16.01 -21.90 14.53
C ALA A 182 -16.86 -22.80 13.64
N LEU A 183 -16.65 -22.75 12.32
CA LEU A 183 -17.34 -23.61 11.36
C LEU A 183 -16.91 -25.08 11.51
N SER A 184 -15.61 -25.36 11.59
CA SER A 184 -15.11 -26.74 11.73
C SER A 184 -15.55 -27.41 13.03
N ARG A 185 -15.61 -26.67 14.14
CA ARG A 185 -16.08 -27.15 15.44
C ARG A 185 -17.55 -27.57 15.41
N SER A 186 -18.36 -26.96 14.54
CA SER A 186 -19.76 -27.35 14.32
C SER A 186 -19.92 -28.70 13.59
N GLY A 187 -18.82 -29.33 13.18
CA GLY A 187 -18.82 -30.56 12.40
C GLY A 187 -18.95 -30.32 10.89
N MET A 188 -18.82 -29.07 10.43
CA MET A 188 -18.83 -28.76 9.01
C MET A 188 -17.60 -29.36 8.32
N ALA A 189 -17.83 -30.05 7.19
CA ALA A 189 -16.75 -30.60 6.39
C ALA A 189 -15.82 -29.51 5.85
N PHE A 190 -14.51 -29.76 5.86
CA PHE A 190 -13.50 -28.76 5.51
C PHE A 190 -13.69 -28.06 4.15
N PRO A 191 -14.03 -28.76 3.05
CA PRO A 191 -14.31 -28.08 1.78
C PRO A 191 -15.44 -27.05 1.90
N ARG A 192 -16.48 -27.36 2.68
CA ARG A 192 -17.60 -26.43 2.90
C ARG A 192 -17.22 -25.27 3.82
N VAL A 193 -16.31 -25.49 4.78
CA VAL A 193 -15.72 -24.40 5.58
C VAL A 193 -15.00 -23.41 4.66
N MET A 194 -14.17 -23.93 3.74
CA MET A 194 -13.44 -23.11 2.77
C MET A 194 -14.39 -22.37 1.81
N ASP A 195 -15.42 -23.03 1.27
CA ASP A 195 -16.45 -22.37 0.46
C ASP A 195 -17.12 -21.22 1.22
N THR A 196 -17.54 -21.48 2.47
CA THR A 196 -18.23 -20.47 3.29
C THR A 196 -17.30 -19.28 3.60
N LEU A 197 -16.01 -19.53 3.81
CA LEU A 197 -15.01 -18.46 3.96
C LEU A 197 -14.89 -17.62 2.68
N ALA A 198 -14.78 -18.27 1.51
CA ALA A 198 -14.67 -17.58 0.22
C ALA A 198 -15.93 -16.77 -0.13
N GLU A 199 -17.12 -17.29 0.20
CA GLU A 199 -18.40 -16.58 0.04
C GLU A 199 -18.44 -15.29 0.90
N ASN A 200 -17.66 -15.22 2.00
CA ASN A 200 -17.63 -14.10 2.93
C ASN A 200 -16.26 -13.39 2.96
N GLU A 201 -15.46 -13.47 1.89
CA GLU A 201 -14.10 -12.90 1.84
C GLU A 201 -14.08 -11.39 2.18
N ALA A 202 -15.13 -10.65 1.79
CA ALA A 202 -15.27 -9.22 2.09
C ALA A 202 -15.36 -8.89 3.60
N VAL A 203 -15.85 -9.82 4.42
CA VAL A 203 -16.01 -9.63 5.88
C VAL A 203 -14.72 -9.99 6.62
N TYR A 204 -14.03 -11.02 6.13
CA TYR A 204 -12.87 -11.62 6.80
C TYR A 204 -11.53 -11.06 6.30
N GLY A 205 -11.51 -10.37 5.16
CA GLY A 205 -10.37 -9.56 4.71
C GLY A 205 -9.44 -10.28 3.73
N GLU A 206 -8.20 -9.81 3.66
CA GLU A 206 -7.24 -10.22 2.62
C GLU A 206 -6.79 -11.68 2.77
N ALA A 207 -6.65 -12.20 4.01
CA ALA A 207 -6.37 -13.61 4.25
C ALA A 207 -7.47 -14.53 3.70
N ALA A 208 -8.73 -14.15 3.88
CA ALA A 208 -9.86 -14.88 3.30
C ALA A 208 -9.87 -14.80 1.77
N THR A 209 -9.50 -13.65 1.21
CA THR A 209 -9.36 -13.42 -0.23
C THR A 209 -8.24 -14.26 -0.84
N GLU A 210 -7.10 -14.43 -0.14
CA GLU A 210 -6.02 -15.29 -0.61
C GLU A 210 -6.43 -16.77 -0.52
N LEU A 211 -7.12 -17.19 0.55
CA LEU A 211 -7.67 -18.54 0.67
C LEU A 211 -8.80 -18.84 -0.34
N SER A 212 -9.55 -17.82 -0.78
CA SER A 212 -10.58 -17.99 -1.82
C SER A 212 -9.99 -18.36 -3.17
N VAL A 213 -8.72 -18.05 -3.42
CA VAL A 213 -7.99 -18.54 -4.60
C VAL A 213 -7.88 -20.06 -4.58
N ALA A 214 -7.58 -20.67 -3.42
CA ALA A 214 -7.60 -22.13 -3.28
C ALA A 214 -9.00 -22.69 -3.51
N VAL A 215 -10.04 -22.02 -3.02
CA VAL A 215 -11.45 -22.43 -3.24
C VAL A 215 -11.81 -22.40 -4.71
N ARG A 216 -11.40 -21.36 -5.43
CA ARG A 216 -11.58 -21.27 -6.88
C ARG A 216 -10.82 -22.39 -7.59
N ASP A 217 -9.60 -22.73 -7.15
CA ASP A 217 -8.83 -23.85 -7.69
C ASP A 217 -9.51 -25.22 -7.49
N MET A 218 -10.13 -25.42 -6.32
CA MET A 218 -10.90 -26.61 -6.01
C MET A 218 -12.18 -26.69 -6.86
N ASN A 219 -12.96 -25.61 -6.89
CA ASN A 219 -14.30 -25.60 -7.51
C ASN A 219 -14.26 -25.52 -9.05
N ALA A 220 -13.30 -24.78 -9.62
CA ALA A 220 -13.21 -24.59 -11.07
C ALA A 220 -12.37 -25.68 -11.76
N PHE A 221 -11.30 -26.15 -11.12
CA PHE A 221 -10.34 -27.08 -11.73
C PHE A 221 -10.34 -28.48 -11.09
N GLY A 222 -11.18 -28.72 -10.07
CA GLY A 222 -11.21 -30.01 -9.37
C GLY A 222 -9.91 -30.34 -8.64
N THR A 223 -9.12 -29.32 -8.29
CA THR A 223 -7.90 -29.50 -7.51
C THR A 223 -8.28 -29.97 -6.11
N ASP A 224 -7.55 -30.92 -5.53
CA ASP A 224 -7.80 -31.33 -4.15
C ASP A 224 -7.34 -30.25 -3.14
N ALA A 225 -7.97 -30.22 -1.96
CA ALA A 225 -7.73 -29.17 -0.96
C ALA A 225 -6.28 -29.13 -0.47
N LEU A 226 -5.63 -30.30 -0.37
CA LEU A 226 -4.22 -30.42 0.01
C LEU A 226 -3.33 -29.72 -1.03
N THR A 227 -3.48 -30.07 -2.31
CA THR A 227 -2.72 -29.44 -3.40
C THR A 227 -3.00 -27.94 -3.52
N ALA A 228 -4.25 -27.51 -3.30
CA ALA A 228 -4.62 -26.10 -3.35
C ALA A 228 -3.93 -25.29 -2.23
N LEU A 229 -3.90 -25.80 -1.00
CA LEU A 229 -3.21 -25.17 0.13
C LEU A 229 -1.69 -25.14 -0.07
N GLN A 230 -1.09 -26.21 -0.58
CA GLN A 230 0.35 -26.24 -0.93
C GLN A 230 0.71 -25.26 -2.06
N ARG A 231 -0.25 -24.88 -2.91
CA ARG A 231 -0.03 -23.82 -3.91
C ARG A 231 -0.09 -22.44 -3.28
N ILE A 232 -1.02 -22.24 -2.33
CA ILE A 232 -1.08 -21.00 -1.55
C ILE A 232 0.21 -20.82 -0.75
N SER A 233 0.67 -21.84 0.00
CA SER A 233 1.86 -21.73 0.84
C SER A 233 3.10 -21.27 0.07
N ARG A 234 3.25 -21.71 -1.18
CA ARG A 234 4.38 -21.33 -2.05
C ARG A 234 4.20 -19.99 -2.78
N ARG A 235 3.01 -19.39 -2.76
CA ARG A 235 2.68 -18.22 -3.58
C ARG A 235 2.32 -16.99 -2.77
N THR A 236 1.78 -17.15 -1.58
CA THR A 236 1.40 -16.04 -0.71
C THR A 236 2.61 -15.14 -0.42
N PRO A 237 2.43 -13.81 -0.38
CA PRO A 237 3.47 -12.89 0.06
C PRO A 237 3.69 -12.90 1.59
N SER A 238 2.74 -13.47 2.35
CA SER A 238 2.76 -13.54 3.82
C SER A 238 3.39 -14.86 4.30
N GLU A 239 4.39 -14.76 5.17
CA GLU A 239 5.05 -15.92 5.79
C GLU A 239 4.10 -16.65 6.75
N ASP A 240 3.30 -15.91 7.55
CA ASP A 240 2.35 -16.50 8.50
C ASP A 240 1.25 -17.31 7.79
N LEU A 241 0.70 -16.80 6.68
CA LEU A 241 -0.27 -17.53 5.89
C LEU A 241 0.38 -18.72 5.17
N ALA A 242 1.65 -18.60 4.77
CA ALA A 242 2.39 -19.71 4.16
C ALA A 242 2.52 -20.88 5.13
N ASP A 243 2.99 -20.59 6.35
CA ASP A 243 3.16 -21.55 7.42
C ASP A 243 1.83 -22.14 7.87
N PHE A 244 0.79 -21.31 8.02
CA PHE A 244 -0.56 -21.79 8.31
C PHE A 244 -1.06 -22.77 7.24
N SER A 245 -0.92 -22.42 5.96
CA SER A 245 -1.39 -23.23 4.84
C SER A 245 -0.64 -24.55 4.71
N GLU A 246 0.69 -24.53 4.91
CA GLU A 246 1.54 -25.72 4.89
C GLU A 246 1.22 -26.67 6.04
N ASN A 247 1.05 -26.13 7.25
CA ASN A 247 0.66 -26.93 8.42
C ASN A 247 -0.75 -27.51 8.26
N LEU A 248 -1.69 -26.73 7.71
CA LEU A 248 -3.04 -27.19 7.43
C LEU A 248 -3.06 -28.29 6.36
N ALA A 249 -2.24 -28.15 5.30
CA ALA A 249 -2.00 -29.20 4.32
C ALA A 249 -1.47 -30.49 4.98
N SER A 250 -0.49 -30.37 5.89
CA SER A 250 0.04 -31.51 6.64
C SER A 250 -1.05 -32.25 7.45
N VAL A 251 -1.89 -31.50 8.18
CA VAL A 251 -3.03 -32.04 8.94
C VAL A 251 -4.01 -32.80 8.04
N LEU A 252 -4.32 -32.24 6.86
CA LEU A 252 -5.21 -32.90 5.90
C LEU A 252 -4.59 -34.19 5.33
N SER A 253 -3.29 -34.19 5.03
CA SER A 253 -2.60 -35.36 4.48
C SER A 253 -2.49 -36.52 5.47
N THR A 254 -2.35 -36.21 6.76
CA THR A 254 -2.23 -37.19 7.84
C THR A 254 -3.58 -37.63 8.39
N GLY A 255 -4.68 -36.98 7.98
CA GLY A 255 -6.02 -37.25 8.48
C GLY A 255 -6.24 -36.81 9.93
N GLN A 256 -5.40 -35.90 10.43
CA GLN A 256 -5.54 -35.31 11.76
C GLN A 256 -6.79 -34.42 11.83
N SER A 257 -7.24 -34.13 13.06
CA SER A 257 -8.41 -33.29 13.28
C SER A 257 -8.13 -31.84 12.89
N VAL A 258 -8.74 -31.39 11.80
CA VAL A 258 -8.66 -29.99 11.34
C VAL A 258 -9.21 -29.03 12.40
N SER A 259 -10.28 -29.39 13.09
CA SER A 259 -10.86 -28.53 14.13
C SER A 259 -9.94 -28.39 15.35
N ALA A 260 -9.19 -29.43 15.70
CA ALA A 260 -8.19 -29.36 16.76
C ALA A 260 -7.02 -28.45 16.36
N PHE A 261 -6.50 -28.62 15.14
CA PHE A 261 -5.46 -27.73 14.60
C PHE A 261 -5.91 -26.26 14.58
N LEU A 262 -7.12 -25.99 14.09
CA LEU A 262 -7.66 -24.63 14.04
C LEU A 262 -7.91 -24.05 15.44
N ASN A 263 -8.26 -24.88 16.42
CA ASN A 263 -8.33 -24.46 17.83
C ASN A 263 -6.97 -24.01 18.36
N ASP A 264 -5.92 -24.82 18.14
CA ASP A 264 -4.57 -24.53 18.60
C ASP A 264 -4.04 -23.23 17.98
N GLN A 265 -4.30 -23.00 16.69
CA GLN A 265 -3.94 -21.74 16.02
C GLN A 265 -4.75 -20.55 16.55
N TYR A 266 -6.05 -20.73 16.79
CA TYR A 266 -6.89 -19.69 17.39
C TYR A 266 -6.40 -19.30 18.80
N GLU A 267 -6.10 -20.28 19.66
CA GLU A 267 -5.54 -20.03 20.99
C GLU A 267 -4.18 -19.34 20.92
N ARG A 268 -3.31 -19.73 19.97
CA ARG A 268 -2.04 -19.07 19.72
C ARG A 268 -2.21 -17.59 19.37
N TYR A 269 -3.06 -17.28 18.39
CA TYR A 269 -3.30 -15.88 18.01
C TYR A 269 -3.92 -15.05 19.14
N GLN A 270 -4.78 -15.65 19.97
CA GLN A 270 -5.30 -14.95 21.15
C GLN A 270 -4.20 -14.68 22.19
N ALA A 271 -3.34 -15.66 22.48
CA ALA A 271 -2.22 -15.47 23.40
C ALA A 271 -1.23 -14.41 22.91
N GLU A 272 -0.95 -14.38 21.60
CA GLU A 272 -0.12 -13.33 21.00
C GLU A 272 -0.75 -11.94 21.09
N ALA A 273 -2.07 -11.83 20.89
CA ALA A 273 -2.79 -10.58 21.03
C ALA A 273 -2.78 -10.07 22.48
N GLU A 274 -3.00 -10.97 23.45
CA GLU A 274 -2.93 -10.67 24.87
C GLU A 274 -1.52 -10.20 25.27
N ALA A 275 -0.46 -10.92 24.85
CA ALA A 275 0.92 -10.53 25.11
C ALA A 275 1.28 -9.15 24.51
N LYS A 276 0.82 -8.84 23.29
CA LYS A 276 1.00 -7.51 22.67
C LYS A 276 0.30 -6.42 23.49
N GLN A 277 -0.90 -6.70 23.98
CA GLN A 277 -1.66 -5.76 24.82
C GLN A 277 -0.98 -5.53 26.18
N GLU A 278 -0.48 -6.58 26.81
CA GLU A 278 0.29 -6.48 28.06
C GLU A 278 1.54 -5.63 27.87
N GLN A 279 2.31 -5.89 26.80
CA GLN A 279 3.50 -5.09 26.46
C GLN A 279 3.15 -3.61 26.23
N TYR A 280 2.03 -3.33 25.56
CA TYR A 280 1.56 -1.96 25.37
C TYR A 280 1.20 -1.26 26.69
N LEU A 281 0.54 -1.97 27.62
CA LEU A 281 0.20 -1.45 28.94
C LEU A 281 1.45 -1.23 29.80
N GLU A 282 2.44 -2.13 29.73
CA GLU A 282 3.72 -1.99 30.43
C GLU A 282 4.51 -0.76 29.94
N LEU A 283 4.53 -0.55 28.62
CA LEU A 283 5.10 0.66 28.01
C LEU A 283 4.40 1.92 28.52
N LEU A 284 3.07 1.94 28.52
CA LEU A 284 2.28 3.07 29.01
C LEU A 284 2.51 3.33 30.50
N SER A 285 2.62 2.28 31.31
CA SER A 285 2.94 2.38 32.74
C SER A 285 4.32 3.00 32.95
N THR A 286 5.31 2.56 32.18
CA THR A 286 6.68 3.10 32.22
C THR A 286 6.71 4.58 31.84
N PHE A 287 5.94 4.98 30.82
CA PHE A 287 5.79 6.39 30.46
C PHE A 287 5.07 7.20 31.56
N ALA A 288 4.02 6.66 32.17
CA ALA A 288 3.33 7.31 33.27
C ALA A 288 4.27 7.55 34.46
N GLU A 289 5.09 6.56 34.83
CA GLU A 289 6.09 6.69 35.89
C GLU A 289 7.15 7.76 35.56
N ALA A 290 7.69 7.73 34.33
CA ALA A 290 8.65 8.70 33.87
C ALA A 290 8.07 10.12 33.88
N TYR A 291 6.80 10.29 33.48
CA TYR A 291 6.12 11.58 33.49
C TYR A 291 5.98 12.14 34.91
N VAL A 292 5.47 11.35 35.84
CA VAL A 292 5.29 11.78 37.24
C VAL A 292 6.63 12.11 37.90
N THR A 293 7.65 11.29 37.67
CA THR A 293 8.96 11.49 38.30
C THR A 293 9.70 12.69 37.68
N ALA A 294 9.80 12.74 36.36
CA ALA A 294 10.64 13.72 35.67
C ALA A 294 9.94 15.06 35.42
N LEU A 295 8.65 15.07 35.05
CA LEU A 295 7.94 16.29 34.64
C LEU A 295 6.97 16.83 35.69
N VAL A 296 6.63 16.05 36.72
CA VAL A 296 5.85 16.55 37.86
C VAL A 296 6.78 16.81 39.05
N ALA A 297 7.41 15.77 39.60
CA ALA A 297 8.22 15.89 40.80
C ALA A 297 9.49 16.74 40.57
N GLY A 298 10.18 16.55 39.44
CA GLY A 298 11.38 17.32 39.07
C GLY A 298 11.15 18.83 39.05
N PRO A 299 10.22 19.35 38.22
CA PRO A 299 9.89 20.77 38.18
C PRO A 299 9.36 21.29 39.51
N LEU A 300 8.54 20.51 40.23
CA LEU A 300 8.04 20.94 41.53
C LEU A 300 9.20 21.15 42.52
N PHE A 301 10.14 20.21 42.61
CA PHE A 301 11.34 20.36 43.44
C PHE A 301 12.23 21.53 42.97
N PHE A 302 12.38 21.70 41.66
CA PHE A 302 13.14 22.82 41.12
C PHE A 302 12.49 24.17 41.46
N ILE A 303 11.16 24.26 41.35
CA ILE A 303 10.36 25.43 41.72
C ILE A 303 10.51 25.72 43.21
N THR A 304 10.41 24.72 44.10
CA THR A 304 10.56 24.95 45.55
C THR A 304 11.94 25.48 45.91
N ILE A 305 13.01 24.92 45.34
CA ILE A 305 14.38 25.45 45.52
C ILE A 305 14.46 26.90 45.06
N LEU A 306 13.94 27.20 43.87
CA LEU A 306 13.96 28.55 43.31
C LEU A 306 13.21 29.55 44.20
N VAL A 307 12.07 29.15 44.76
CA VAL A 307 11.29 29.97 45.68
C VAL A 307 12.07 30.23 46.97
N VAL A 308 12.69 29.20 47.56
CA VAL A 308 13.49 29.36 48.81
C VAL A 308 14.69 30.28 48.57
N ILE A 309 15.45 30.08 47.50
CA ILE A 309 16.58 30.97 47.13
C ILE A 309 16.06 32.38 46.83
N GLY A 310 14.91 32.48 46.17
CA GLY A 310 14.19 33.71 45.85
C GLY A 310 13.94 34.60 47.06
N LEU A 311 13.65 33.97 48.20
CA LEU A 311 13.34 34.64 49.46
C LEU A 311 14.60 35.11 50.22
N VAL A 312 15.74 34.43 50.06
CA VAL A 312 16.92 34.63 50.93
C VAL A 312 18.08 35.33 50.21
N LEU A 313 18.30 35.04 48.91
CA LEU A 313 19.51 35.48 48.19
C LEU A 313 19.23 36.55 47.14
N GLN A 314 18.39 36.26 46.14
CA GLN A 314 18.18 37.09 44.94
C GLN A 314 16.80 36.83 44.34
N ASP A 315 16.22 37.79 43.62
CA ASP A 315 14.99 37.60 42.85
C ASP A 315 15.10 36.49 41.78
N THR A 316 14.41 35.38 42.01
CA THR A 316 14.31 34.21 41.11
C THR A 316 13.00 34.17 40.32
N LEU A 317 12.08 35.12 40.52
CA LEU A 317 10.80 35.20 39.82
C LEU A 317 10.91 35.17 38.28
N PRO A 318 11.86 35.86 37.62
CA PRO A 318 11.97 35.78 36.16
C PRO A 318 12.32 34.36 35.68
N LEU A 319 13.23 33.66 36.37
CA LEU A 319 13.58 32.29 36.04
C LEU A 319 12.41 31.33 36.30
N LEU A 320 11.70 31.50 37.42
CA LEU A 320 10.50 30.72 37.75
C LEU A 320 9.42 30.91 36.68
N ARG A 321 9.21 32.14 36.20
CA ARG A 321 8.25 32.44 35.12
C ARG A 321 8.62 31.71 33.83
N VAL A 322 9.91 31.68 33.46
CA VAL A 322 10.36 30.92 32.28
C VAL A 322 10.11 29.43 32.47
N VAL A 323 10.46 28.85 33.61
CA VAL A 323 10.27 27.41 33.86
C VAL A 323 8.78 27.03 33.82
N VAL A 324 7.91 27.80 34.48
CA VAL A 324 6.49 27.47 34.58
C VAL A 324 5.73 27.75 33.28
N TYR A 325 5.95 28.91 32.64
CA TYR A 325 5.18 29.30 31.46
C TYR A 325 5.78 28.82 30.13
N LEU A 326 7.06 28.45 30.11
CA LEU A 326 7.73 27.98 28.90
C LEU A 326 8.30 26.56 29.08
N GLY A 327 9.07 26.32 30.14
CA GLY A 327 9.76 25.06 30.37
C GLY A 327 8.82 23.86 30.49
N VAL A 328 7.88 23.91 31.44
CA VAL A 328 6.93 22.82 31.69
C VAL A 328 6.03 22.54 30.48
N PRO A 329 5.36 23.54 29.87
CA PRO A 329 4.53 23.29 28.69
C PRO A 329 5.32 22.70 27.52
N LEU A 330 6.54 23.17 27.27
CA LEU A 330 7.38 22.65 26.18
C LEU A 330 7.87 21.23 26.47
N ALA A 331 8.23 20.92 27.72
CA ALA A 331 8.60 19.58 28.13
C ALA A 331 7.41 18.61 28.04
N THR A 332 6.22 19.02 28.49
CA THR A 332 4.98 18.22 28.34
C THR A 332 4.63 17.99 26.88
N PHE A 333 4.72 19.02 26.03
CA PHE A 333 4.50 18.88 24.59
C PHE A 333 5.50 17.89 23.96
N GLY A 334 6.79 18.03 24.28
CA GLY A 334 7.83 17.10 23.81
C GLY A 334 7.57 15.67 24.28
N PHE A 335 7.11 15.48 25.51
CA PHE A 335 6.75 14.17 26.05
C PHE A 335 5.55 13.55 25.33
N VAL A 336 4.50 14.32 25.04
CA VAL A 336 3.33 13.83 24.28
C VAL A 336 3.75 13.37 22.88
N VAL A 337 4.55 14.16 22.17
CA VAL A 337 5.08 13.79 20.84
C VAL A 337 5.95 12.53 20.92
N TYR A 338 6.79 12.43 21.95
CA TYR A 338 7.63 11.25 22.18
C TYR A 338 6.78 10.00 22.41
N VAL A 339 5.80 10.06 23.30
CA VAL A 339 4.89 8.94 23.57
C VAL A 339 4.16 8.52 22.30
N ASP A 340 3.54 9.46 21.57
CA ASP A 340 2.83 9.17 20.31
C ASP A 340 3.73 8.44 19.30
N SER A 341 4.96 8.93 19.11
CA SER A 341 5.92 8.33 18.18
C SER A 341 6.31 6.89 18.54
N VAL A 342 6.41 6.57 19.83
CA VAL A 342 6.79 5.23 20.29
C VAL A 342 5.57 4.31 20.34
N THR A 343 4.39 4.83 20.70
CA THR A 343 3.16 4.04 20.77
C THR A 343 2.67 3.59 19.40
N GLN A 344 2.93 4.34 18.33
CA GLN A 344 2.58 3.93 16.96
C GLN A 344 3.28 2.63 16.50
N GLY A 345 4.43 2.30 17.09
CA GLY A 345 5.17 1.08 16.74
C GLY A 345 4.73 -0.19 17.49
N VAL A 346 4.06 -0.03 18.64
CA VAL A 346 3.65 -1.15 19.53
C VAL A 346 2.14 -1.34 19.51
N GLY A 347 1.38 -0.27 19.34
CA GLY A 347 -0.07 -0.27 19.15
C GLY A 347 -0.44 -0.52 17.69
N GLY A 348 -0.15 -1.72 17.19
CA GLY A 348 -0.66 -2.21 15.90
C GLY A 348 -2.16 -2.53 15.94
N THR A 349 -2.99 -1.68 16.56
CA THR A 349 -4.41 -1.68 16.28
C THR A 349 -4.60 -0.89 15.00
N GLU A 350 -4.41 -1.55 13.87
CA GLU A 350 -5.05 -1.13 12.63
C GLU A 350 -6.52 -0.88 12.98
N THR A 351 -6.89 0.40 13.00
CA THR A 351 -8.27 0.80 13.10
C THR A 351 -8.97 0.22 11.88
N VAL A 352 -9.57 -0.96 12.04
CA VAL A 352 -10.60 -1.44 11.14
C VAL A 352 -11.60 -0.29 11.10
N ALA A 353 -11.61 0.42 9.97
CA ALA A 353 -12.43 1.60 9.83
C ALA A 353 -13.85 1.22 10.24
N ALA A 354 -14.38 1.86 11.28
CA ALA A 354 -15.72 1.60 11.81
C ALA A 354 -16.81 1.72 10.71
N SER A 355 -16.46 2.30 9.55
CA SER A 355 -17.27 2.35 8.35
C SER A 355 -17.56 0.99 7.68
N SER A 356 -16.85 -0.11 8.00
CA SER A 356 -17.20 -1.44 7.49
C SER A 356 -18.29 -2.15 8.30
N LEU A 357 -18.59 -1.66 9.50
CA LEU A 357 -19.67 -2.15 10.35
C LEU A 357 -20.98 -1.36 10.16
N ASP A 358 -20.93 -0.25 9.41
CA ASP A 358 -22.06 0.69 9.22
C ASP A 358 -22.67 0.59 7.82
N ASP A 359 -22.37 -0.48 7.06
CA ASP A 359 -22.99 -0.75 5.77
C ASP A 359 -24.35 -1.45 5.96
N PRO A 360 -25.48 -0.76 5.70
CA PRO A 360 -26.83 -1.32 5.92
C PRO A 360 -27.18 -2.48 4.98
N ASP A 361 -26.35 -2.77 3.97
CA ASP A 361 -26.54 -3.89 3.03
C ASP A 361 -25.74 -5.16 3.39
N THR A 362 -25.08 -5.20 4.56
CA THR A 362 -24.49 -6.45 5.05
C THR A 362 -25.59 -7.48 5.32
N THR A 363 -25.64 -8.54 4.51
CA THR A 363 -26.54 -9.68 4.72
C THR A 363 -26.21 -10.34 6.05
N SER A 364 -26.92 -9.95 7.11
CA SER A 364 -26.88 -10.63 8.39
C SER A 364 -27.24 -12.09 8.17
N VAL A 365 -26.37 -13.01 8.55
CA VAL A 365 -26.59 -14.45 8.43
C VAL A 365 -27.72 -14.87 9.39
N THR A 366 -28.97 -14.74 8.93
CA THR A 366 -30.13 -15.32 9.61
C THR A 366 -30.23 -16.79 9.22
N GLY A 367 -29.55 -17.66 9.96
CA GLY A 367 -29.55 -19.10 9.70
C GLY A 367 -28.85 -19.99 10.72
N VAL A 368 -28.21 -19.43 11.75
CA VAL A 368 -27.57 -20.23 12.80
C VAL A 368 -28.61 -20.55 13.88
N ARG A 369 -29.11 -21.79 13.92
CA ARG A 369 -29.85 -22.27 15.10
C ARG A 369 -28.87 -22.42 16.24
N HIS A 370 -29.07 -21.68 17.32
CA HIS A 370 -28.48 -22.02 18.61
C HIS A 370 -29.11 -23.33 19.11
N ALA A 371 -28.29 -24.31 19.43
CA ALA A 371 -28.71 -25.63 19.91
C ALA A 371 -29.05 -25.63 21.42
N THR A 372 -29.64 -24.54 21.92
CA THR A 372 -30.04 -24.40 23.32
C THR A 372 -31.40 -23.73 23.38
N ASP A 373 -32.45 -24.45 23.00
CA ASP A 373 -33.82 -24.18 23.44
C ASP A 373 -34.59 -25.50 23.54
N GLU A 374 -35.28 -25.67 24.68
CA GLU A 374 -36.01 -26.86 25.10
C GLU A 374 -37.15 -27.27 24.14
N PRO A 375 -37.59 -28.54 24.16
CA PRO A 375 -38.55 -29.06 23.20
C PRO A 375 -39.99 -28.74 23.62
N GLY A 376 -40.55 -27.67 23.08
CA GLY A 376 -41.96 -27.36 23.29
C GLY A 376 -42.51 -26.25 22.41
N ASP A 377 -42.78 -26.53 21.14
CA ASP A 377 -44.10 -26.30 20.52
C ASP A 377 -44.10 -26.82 19.07
N ARG A 378 -45.08 -27.63 18.71
CA ARG A 378 -45.28 -28.12 17.33
C ARG A 378 -46.30 -27.19 16.67
N GLY A 379 -45.83 -26.21 15.91
CA GLY A 379 -46.72 -25.33 15.14
C GLY A 379 -46.02 -24.62 13.98
N GLY A 380 -46.30 -25.07 12.75
CA GLY A 380 -46.20 -24.26 11.52
C GLY A 380 -44.79 -24.05 10.93
N SER A 381 -44.48 -24.80 9.86
CA SER A 381 -43.37 -24.47 8.96
C SER A 381 -43.59 -23.10 8.29
N PRO A 382 -42.67 -22.12 8.38
CA PRO A 382 -42.73 -20.95 7.51
C PRO A 382 -42.35 -21.37 6.09
N ARG A 383 -43.29 -21.24 5.15
CA ARG A 383 -43.02 -21.35 3.71
C ARG A 383 -42.45 -20.02 3.22
N PHE A 384 -41.35 -20.11 2.49
CA PHE A 384 -40.72 -19.01 1.77
C PHE A 384 -41.50 -18.78 0.46
N ASP A 385 -42.23 -17.67 0.33
CA ASP A 385 -42.88 -17.27 -0.91
C ASP A 385 -41.94 -16.34 -1.70
N GLY A 386 -41.05 -16.95 -2.48
CA GLY A 386 -40.25 -16.22 -3.45
C GLY A 386 -41.15 -15.37 -4.33
N GLY A 387 -41.10 -14.05 -4.15
CA GLY A 387 -41.92 -13.06 -4.84
C GLY A 387 -41.61 -13.03 -6.34
N ALA A 388 -42.22 -13.93 -7.10
CA ALA A 388 -42.32 -13.83 -8.54
C ALA A 388 -43.51 -12.93 -8.88
N ALA A 389 -43.23 -11.82 -9.57
CA ALA A 389 -44.23 -10.93 -10.13
C ALA A 389 -45.14 -11.71 -11.10
N THR A 390 -46.30 -12.13 -10.61
CA THR A 390 -47.37 -12.67 -11.44
C THR A 390 -48.36 -11.56 -11.73
N GLY A 391 -48.51 -11.27 -13.01
CA GLY A 391 -49.38 -10.24 -13.52
C GLY A 391 -50.83 -10.47 -13.08
N ARG A 392 -51.46 -9.36 -12.70
CA ARG A 392 -52.90 -9.20 -12.87
C ARG A 392 -53.12 -7.89 -13.61
N ASP A 393 -53.40 -8.05 -14.90
CA ASP A 393 -54.01 -7.04 -15.73
C ASP A 393 -55.37 -6.65 -15.13
N ALA A 394 -55.43 -5.47 -14.50
CA ALA A 394 -56.63 -4.65 -14.37
C ALA A 394 -56.24 -3.31 -13.73
N ASP A 395 -55.52 -2.47 -14.47
CA ASP A 395 -55.64 -0.99 -14.48
C ASP A 395 -54.41 -0.35 -15.12
N ARG A 396 -54.25 -0.58 -16.43
CA ARG A 396 -53.44 0.28 -17.28
C ARG A 396 -54.37 1.28 -17.97
N ARG A 397 -54.35 2.54 -17.51
CA ARG A 397 -54.38 3.68 -18.44
C ARG A 397 -53.94 5.06 -17.93
N SER A 398 -53.36 5.21 -16.73
CA SER A 398 -52.98 6.56 -16.24
C SER A 398 -51.55 6.75 -15.73
N ALA A 399 -50.65 5.76 -15.73
CA ALA A 399 -49.34 5.89 -15.06
C ALA A 399 -48.09 5.58 -15.91
N ASP A 400 -48.19 5.51 -17.24
CA ASP A 400 -47.07 5.10 -18.11
C ASP A 400 -46.18 6.26 -18.60
N ARG A 401 -46.15 7.38 -17.87
CA ARG A 401 -45.24 8.51 -18.17
C ARG A 401 -44.30 8.90 -17.03
N SER A 402 -44.48 8.37 -15.81
CA SER A 402 -43.68 8.77 -14.63
C SER A 402 -42.68 7.71 -14.15
N SER A 403 -42.66 6.51 -14.74
CA SER A 403 -41.75 5.43 -14.32
C SER A 403 -40.38 5.47 -15.02
N ALA A 404 -40.27 6.11 -16.18
CA ALA A 404 -39.02 6.24 -16.93
C ALA A 404 -38.03 7.26 -16.32
N ASP A 405 -38.53 8.25 -15.59
CA ASP A 405 -37.72 9.35 -15.05
C ASP A 405 -37.05 9.05 -13.69
N ARG A 406 -37.62 8.15 -12.87
CA ARG A 406 -37.08 7.87 -11.52
C ARG A 406 -35.64 7.35 -11.52
N TRP A 407 -35.21 6.73 -12.61
CA TRP A 407 -33.86 6.16 -12.75
C TRP A 407 -32.94 7.02 -13.62
N ALA A 408 -33.40 8.16 -14.13
CA ALA A 408 -32.55 9.08 -14.89
C ALA A 408 -31.52 9.74 -13.98
N GLU A 409 -31.97 10.23 -12.81
CA GLU A 409 -31.12 10.90 -11.83
C GLU A 409 -30.07 9.95 -11.22
N SER A 410 -30.44 8.70 -10.92
CA SER A 410 -29.51 7.68 -10.45
C SER A 410 -28.48 7.28 -11.51
N ARG A 411 -28.86 7.24 -12.80
CA ARG A 411 -27.92 6.98 -13.91
C ARG A 411 -26.95 8.13 -14.13
N GLU A 412 -27.39 9.36 -13.90
CA GLU A 412 -26.53 10.53 -13.99
C GLU A 412 -25.53 10.57 -12.82
N ARG A 413 -25.98 10.25 -11.59
CA ARG A 413 -25.12 10.10 -10.43
C ARG A 413 -24.09 8.97 -10.60
N LEU A 414 -24.48 7.83 -11.19
CA LEU A 414 -23.55 6.73 -11.51
C LEU A 414 -22.50 7.14 -12.56
N ARG A 415 -22.88 7.89 -13.60
CA ARG A 415 -21.93 8.40 -14.60
C ARG A 415 -20.95 9.42 -14.00
N VAL A 416 -21.42 10.27 -13.09
CA VAL A 416 -20.57 11.21 -12.36
C VAL A 416 -19.63 10.46 -11.41
N TYR A 417 -20.14 9.44 -10.73
CA TYR A 417 -19.36 8.57 -9.86
C TYR A 417 -18.26 7.81 -10.63
N ASP A 418 -18.60 7.20 -11.78
CA ASP A 418 -17.64 6.51 -12.65
C ASP A 418 -16.59 7.46 -13.22
N ARG A 419 -16.97 8.70 -13.56
CA ARG A 419 -16.06 9.73 -14.06
C ARG A 419 -15.10 10.26 -12.98
N LEU A 420 -15.52 10.25 -11.72
CA LEU A 420 -14.72 10.71 -10.57
C LEU A 420 -13.94 9.59 -9.86
N ARG A 421 -14.19 8.33 -10.21
CA ARG A 421 -13.48 7.16 -9.68
C ARG A 421 -11.96 7.26 -9.90
N TRP A 422 -11.55 7.85 -11.02
CA TRP A 422 -10.14 8.10 -11.35
C TRP A 422 -9.50 9.12 -10.39
N VAL A 423 -10.22 10.18 -9.98
CA VAL A 423 -9.71 11.22 -9.07
C VAL A 423 -9.55 10.64 -7.67
N ARG A 424 -10.51 9.80 -7.25
CA ARG A 424 -10.45 9.14 -5.94
C ARG A 424 -9.32 8.11 -5.84
N ARG A 425 -9.01 7.36 -6.90
CA ARG A 425 -7.81 6.50 -6.94
C ARG A 425 -6.52 7.32 -6.86
N LEU A 426 -6.45 8.45 -7.55
CA LEU A 426 -5.27 9.31 -7.53
C LEU A 426 -5.00 9.95 -6.14
N VAL A 427 -6.06 10.19 -5.36
CA VAL A 427 -5.97 10.80 -4.02
C VAL A 427 -5.83 9.77 -2.90
N ALA A 428 -6.45 8.58 -3.03
CA ALA A 428 -6.39 7.55 -2.00
C ALA A 428 -5.06 6.77 -1.99
N SER A 429 -4.32 6.77 -3.10
CA SER A 429 -3.12 5.95 -3.25
C SER A 429 -2.13 6.61 -4.23
N PRO A 430 -1.40 7.66 -3.82
CA PRO A 430 -0.44 8.36 -4.70
C PRO A 430 0.73 7.48 -5.16
N ALA A 431 0.89 6.27 -4.59
CA ALA A 431 1.88 5.26 -4.97
C ALA A 431 1.30 4.04 -5.72
N GLU A 432 -0.02 3.98 -5.92
CA GLU A 432 -0.65 3.00 -6.82
C GLU A 432 -0.95 3.67 -8.17
N THR A 433 0.02 3.69 -9.09
CA THR A 433 -0.23 3.52 -10.54
C THR A 433 1.08 3.40 -11.33
#